data_AF-A0A2E5Q987-F1
#
_entry.id   AF-A0A2E5Q987-F1
#
_cell.length_a   1.000
_cell.length_b   1.000
_cell.length_c   1.000
_cell.angle_alpha   90.00
_cell.angle_beta   90.00
_cell.angle_gamma   90.00
#
_symmetry.space_group_name_H-M   'P 1'
#
loop_
_entity.id
_entity.type
_entity.pdbx_description
1 polymer ?
#
loop_
_entity_poly.entity_id
_entity_poly.type
_entity_poly.pdbx_seq_one_letter_code
_entity_poly.pdbx_strand_id
1 'polypeptide(L)'
;AKTGVAEFQNMNNAWPSNNSDAGIAEAANHSGEYVSQVSVASNVVTITFGSGVHNGNTITLTATDQGGSISWACASLSISDNQLPTICTGI
;
A
#
# COMPACT_ATOMS: atom_id res chain seq x y z
N ALA A 1 -6.98 3.93 0.61
CA ALA A 1 -6.42 2.57 0.42
C ALA A 1 -6.47 1.73 1.70
N LYS A 2 -5.76 2.09 2.79
CA LYS A 2 -5.76 1.29 4.03
C LYS A 2 -7.17 1.01 4.59
N THR A 3 -8.01 2.05 4.68
CA THR A 3 -9.40 1.92 5.15
C THR A 3 -10.19 0.95 4.28
N GLY A 4 -10.16 1.12 2.95
CA GLY A 4 -10.90 0.24 2.03
C GLY A 4 -10.45 -1.22 2.06
N VAL A 5 -9.15 -1.48 2.17
CA VAL A 5 -8.63 -2.84 2.36
C VAL A 5 -9.11 -3.45 3.68
N ALA A 6 -9.10 -2.65 4.75
CA ALA A 6 -9.53 -3.09 6.07
C ALA A 6 -11.05 -3.34 6.16
N GLU A 7 -11.86 -2.45 5.59
CA GLU A 7 -13.31 -2.61 5.52
C GLU A 7 -13.71 -3.83 4.70
N PHE A 8 -13.07 -4.04 3.55
CA PHE A 8 -13.34 -5.20 2.71
C PHE A 8 -13.02 -6.51 3.45
N GLN A 9 -11.88 -6.57 4.15
CA GLN A 9 -11.53 -7.71 4.99
C GLN A 9 -12.54 -7.94 6.12
N ASN A 10 -12.97 -6.88 6.80
CA ASN A 10 -13.94 -6.99 7.91
C ASN A 10 -15.34 -7.43 7.44
N MET A 11 -15.75 -7.04 6.24
CA MET A 11 -17.07 -7.38 5.69
C MET A 11 -17.11 -8.76 5.05
N ASN A 12 -16.04 -9.16 4.35
CA ASN A 12 -16.01 -10.37 3.52
C ASN A 12 -15.16 -11.49 4.11
N ASN A 13 -14.44 -11.22 5.21
CA ASN A 13 -13.44 -12.12 5.79
C ASN A 13 -12.40 -12.61 4.76
N ALA A 14 -12.14 -11.78 3.74
CA ALA A 14 -11.26 -12.03 2.60
C ALA A 14 -10.67 -10.71 2.11
N TRP A 15 -9.47 -10.73 1.53
CA TRP A 15 -8.78 -9.53 1.07
C TRP A 15 -9.24 -9.10 -0.34
N PRO A 16 -9.28 -7.79 -0.64
CA PRO A 16 -9.69 -7.30 -1.95
C PRO A 16 -8.72 -7.73 -3.05
N SER A 17 -9.20 -8.17 -4.20
CA SER A 17 -8.31 -8.61 -5.29
C SER A 17 -7.70 -7.45 -6.07
N ASN A 18 -8.34 -6.27 -6.02
CA ASN A 18 -8.01 -5.10 -6.82
C ASN A 18 -8.49 -3.79 -6.14
N ASN A 19 -8.20 -2.64 -6.75
CA ASN A 19 -8.61 -1.31 -6.26
C ASN A 19 -10.13 -1.14 -6.15
N SER A 20 -10.89 -1.67 -7.10
CA SER A 20 -12.35 -1.57 -7.13
C SER A 20 -12.98 -2.34 -5.96
N ASP A 21 -12.49 -3.55 -5.68
CA ASP A 21 -12.93 -4.34 -4.51
C ASP A 21 -12.64 -3.58 -3.21
N ALA A 22 -11.47 -2.93 -3.13
CA ALA A 22 -11.10 -2.09 -2.00
C ALA A 22 -11.85 -0.74 -1.96
N GLY A 23 -12.79 -0.48 -2.88
CA GLY A 23 -13.59 0.75 -2.91
C GLY A 23 -12.76 2.03 -3.14
N ILE A 24 -11.61 1.92 -3.80
CA ILE A 24 -10.76 3.07 -4.13
C ILE A 24 -10.69 3.30 -5.64
N ALA A 25 -10.39 4.53 -6.04
CA ALA A 25 -10.22 4.88 -7.45
C ALA A 25 -9.13 4.01 -8.13
N GLU A 26 -9.20 3.92 -9.45
CA GLU A 26 -8.21 3.17 -10.24
C GLU A 26 -6.78 3.67 -10.01
N ALA A 27 -5.80 2.78 -10.19
CA ALA A 27 -4.43 2.99 -9.74
C ALA A 27 -3.79 4.29 -10.29
N ALA A 28 -4.06 4.61 -11.56
CA ALA A 28 -3.55 5.81 -12.23
C ALA A 28 -4.24 7.12 -11.81
N ASN A 29 -5.41 7.04 -11.15
CA ASN A 29 -6.10 8.21 -10.62
C ASN A 29 -5.55 8.66 -9.25
N HIS A 30 -4.59 7.93 -8.69
CA HIS A 30 -3.84 8.31 -7.48
C HIS A 30 -2.48 8.92 -7.82
N SER A 31 -2.46 9.83 -8.81
CA SER A 31 -1.26 10.58 -9.17
C SER A 31 -1.15 11.84 -8.29
N GLY A 32 -0.09 11.93 -7.49
CA GLY A 32 0.31 13.13 -6.77
C GLY A 32 1.58 13.73 -7.37
N GLU A 33 2.17 14.72 -6.69
CA GLU A 33 3.40 15.37 -7.17
C GLU A 33 4.57 14.39 -7.34
N TYR A 34 4.69 13.39 -6.44
CA TYR A 34 5.75 12.37 -6.45
C TYR A 34 5.26 10.95 -6.71
N VAL A 35 3.96 10.69 -6.54
CA VAL A 35 3.36 9.37 -6.66
C VAL A 35 2.70 9.26 -8.03
N SER A 36 3.00 8.21 -8.79
CA SER A 36 2.34 7.95 -10.08
C SER A 36 1.10 7.08 -9.94
N GLN A 37 1.14 6.10 -9.03
CA GLN A 37 0.03 5.16 -8.85
C GLN A 37 0.01 4.54 -7.46
N VAL A 38 -1.19 4.14 -7.06
CA VAL A 38 -1.44 3.32 -5.87
C VAL A 38 -2.29 2.11 -6.26
N SER A 39 -1.75 0.92 -6.12
CA SER A 39 -2.44 -0.33 -6.44
C SER A 39 -2.66 -1.18 -5.20
N VAL A 40 -3.76 -1.92 -5.17
CA VAL A 40 -4.13 -2.89 -4.14
C VAL A 40 -4.19 -4.25 -4.79
N ALA A 41 -3.50 -5.21 -4.18
CA ALA A 41 -3.56 -6.61 -4.53
C ALA A 41 -3.58 -7.43 -3.24
N SER A 42 -4.71 -8.09 -2.97
CA SER A 42 -4.96 -8.82 -1.72
C SER A 42 -4.73 -7.91 -0.50
N ASN A 43 -3.81 -8.28 0.37
CA ASN A 43 -3.47 -7.55 1.59
C ASN A 43 -2.35 -6.52 1.39
N VAL A 44 -1.85 -6.33 0.15
CA VAL A 44 -0.73 -5.44 -0.14
C VAL A 44 -1.20 -4.20 -0.89
N VAL A 45 -0.83 -3.03 -0.37
CA VAL A 45 -0.95 -1.74 -1.07
C VAL A 45 0.42 -1.36 -1.58
N THR A 46 0.57 -1.16 -2.88
CA THR A 46 1.82 -0.74 -3.52
C THR A 46 1.70 0.71 -3.97
N ILE A 47 2.65 1.54 -3.55
CA ILE A 47 2.77 2.94 -3.93
C ILE A 47 3.97 3.04 -4.86
N THR A 48 3.75 3.52 -6.09
CA THR A 48 4.83 3.74 -7.06
C THR A 48 5.12 5.23 -7.19
N PHE A 49 6.39 5.59 -7.15
CA PHE A 49 6.84 6.95 -7.34
C PHE A 49 7.08 7.25 -8.82
N GLY A 50 6.54 8.37 -9.29
CA GLY A 50 6.63 8.82 -10.68
C GLY A 50 7.56 9.99 -10.94
N SER A 51 8.08 10.62 -9.87
CA SER A 51 8.96 11.79 -9.98
C SER A 51 9.91 11.88 -8.76
N GLY A 52 10.91 12.76 -8.83
CA GLY A 52 11.87 13.00 -7.74
C GLY A 52 12.95 11.93 -7.59
N VAL A 53 13.65 11.95 -6.45
CA VAL A 53 14.80 11.08 -6.13
C VAL A 53 14.44 9.59 -6.11
N HIS A 54 13.17 9.27 -5.88
CA HIS A 54 12.67 7.90 -5.83
C HIS A 54 11.86 7.51 -7.07
N ASN A 55 11.95 8.25 -8.18
CA ASN A 55 11.26 7.90 -9.42
C ASN A 55 11.56 6.44 -9.83
N GLY A 56 10.51 5.66 -10.09
CA GLY A 56 10.62 4.24 -10.46
C GLY A 56 10.70 3.28 -9.28
N ASN A 57 10.87 3.80 -8.05
CA ASN A 57 10.87 3.00 -6.84
C ASN A 57 9.45 2.81 -6.30
N THR A 58 9.31 1.84 -5.39
CA THR A 58 8.02 1.49 -4.78
C THR A 58 8.12 1.32 -3.27
N ILE A 59 7.06 1.69 -2.56
CA ILE A 59 6.85 1.34 -1.15
C ILE A 59 5.61 0.45 -1.07
N THR A 60 5.71 -0.62 -0.28
CA THR A 60 4.60 -1.54 -0.02
C THR A 60 4.12 -1.42 1.41
N LEU A 61 2.81 -1.54 1.58
CA LEU A 61 2.14 -1.62 2.87
C LEU A 61 1.37 -2.93 2.91
N THR A 62 1.77 -3.83 3.81
CA THR A 62 1.17 -5.16 3.95
C THR A 62 0.26 -5.17 5.17
N ALA A 63 -1.01 -5.52 4.97
CA ALA A 63 -1.99 -5.70 6.01
C ALA A 63 -1.93 -7.12 6.58
N THR A 64 -2.06 -7.24 7.90
CA THR A 64 -2.20 -8.52 8.59
C THR A 64 -3.36 -8.43 9.56
N ASP A 65 -4.32 -9.35 9.46
CA ASP A 65 -5.40 -9.46 10.44
C ASP A 65 -4.88 -10.10 11.74
N GLN A 66 -5.20 -9.47 12.87
CA GLN A 66 -4.85 -9.90 14.22
C GLN A 66 -6.09 -10.40 15.00
N GLY A 67 -7.16 -10.79 14.29
CA GLY A 67 -8.39 -11.30 14.90
C GLY A 67 -9.30 -10.18 15.39
N GLY A 68 -9.55 -9.17 14.54
CA GLY A 68 -10.43 -8.03 14.86
C GLY A 68 -9.72 -6.68 14.86
N SER A 69 -8.42 -6.66 14.55
CA SER A 69 -7.69 -5.44 14.21
C SER A 69 -6.72 -5.74 13.08
N ILE A 70 -6.45 -4.74 12.24
CA ILE A 70 -5.55 -4.90 11.09
C ILE A 70 -4.27 -4.11 11.38
N SER A 71 -3.16 -4.83 11.46
CA SER A 71 -1.83 -4.23 11.54
C SER A 71 -1.25 -4.01 10.15
N TRP A 72 -0.36 -3.02 10.02
CA TRP A 72 0.25 -2.63 8.75
C TRP A 72 1.76 -2.62 8.88
N ALA A 73 2.45 -3.43 8.08
CA ALA A 73 3.89 -3.36 7.89
C ALA A 73 4.20 -2.51 6.66
N CYS A 74 5.21 -1.64 6.75
CA CYS A 74 5.71 -0.87 5.61
C CYS A 74 7.10 -1.39 5.21
N ALA A 75 7.39 -1.45 3.92
CA ALA A 75 8.71 -1.79 3.41
C ALA A 75 8.96 -1.21 2.01
N SER A 76 10.22 -1.20 1.59
CA SER A 76 10.60 -0.98 0.20
C SER A 76 11.70 -1.97 -0.18
N LEU A 77 11.65 -2.50 -1.40
CA LEU A 77 12.74 -3.31 -1.96
C LEU A 77 13.72 -2.46 -2.79
N SER A 78 13.34 -1.23 -3.11
CA SER A 78 14.01 -0.37 -4.09
C SER A 78 14.65 0.88 -3.47
N ILE A 79 14.28 1.23 -2.23
CA ILE A 79 14.79 2.39 -1.51
C ILE A 79 15.62 1.89 -0.34
N SER A 80 16.83 2.43 -0.18
CA SER A 80 17.71 2.11 0.94
C SER A 80 17.11 2.51 2.29
N ASP A 81 17.36 1.72 3.33
CA ASP A 81 16.78 1.94 4.66
C ASP A 81 17.10 3.32 5.25
N ASN A 82 18.27 3.90 4.95
CA ASN A 82 18.63 5.23 5.43
C ASN A 82 17.78 6.37 4.84
N GLN A 83 17.04 6.11 3.77
CA GLN A 83 16.13 7.05 3.11
C GLN A 83 14.66 6.78 3.45
N LEU A 84 14.39 5.68 4.16
CA LEU A 84 13.05 5.30 4.57
C LEU A 84 12.76 5.80 5.99
N PRO A 85 11.49 6.15 6.29
CA PRO A 85 11.07 6.37 7.67
C PRO A 85 11.24 5.10 8.50
N THR A 86 11.46 5.24 9.81
CA THR A 86 11.69 4.10 10.72
C THR A 86 10.57 3.05 10.68
N ILE A 87 9.33 3.47 10.40
CA ILE A 87 8.17 2.57 10.25
C ILE A 87 8.26 1.63 9.03
N CYS A 88 9.16 1.94 8.09
CA CYS A 88 9.37 1.19 6.85
C CYS A 88 10.75 0.48 6.81
N THR A 89 11.54 0.56 7.89
CA THR A 89 12.91 0.02 8.00
C THR A 89 13.01 -1.02 9.11
N GLY A 90 12.32 -2.15 8.96
CA GLY A 90 12.23 -3.14 10.04
C GLY A 90 11.75 -4.53 9.63
N ILE A 91 12.10 -4.98 8.43
CA ILE A 91 11.94 -6.39 8.03
C ILE A 91 13.20 -7.17 8.43
#